data_AF-A0A8I6RQ54-F1
#
_entry.id   AF-A0A8I6RQ54-F1
#
_cell.length_a   1.000
_cell.length_b   1.000
_cell.length_c   1.000
_cell.angle_alpha   90.00
_cell.angle_beta   90.00
_cell.angle_gamma   90.00
#
_symmetry.space_group_name_H-M   'P 1'
#
loop_
_entity.id
_entity.type
_entity.pdbx_description
1 polymer ?
#
loop_
_entity_poly.entity_id
_entity_poly.type
_entity_poly.pdbx_seq_one_letter_code
_entity_poly.pdbx_strand_id
1 'polypeptide(L)'
;MLDLGLSAMVWYIGKVSILILFMVVSGATIFWAACKKSGALFELDIWPECHKQNLITTYFFLCTSYIILTIAICLSINTFIFNYTMSSSYLEIFAGGLMCLIVLSACIESLPYEPEDQTLKISCWLVHSLTMAPGLSSFGSYVSLQAMVYTSFGIVLASLAGFTAPQNLFQHLKYPLKLMYIVVGVTTLFSVFVYPNYESLIEMLILETTIFGGMILYFVVTLSNTQGLVADIKNEKKFDPIFSAAVMFLSTINLYIRIGMFVSLESSVFSNVKT
;
A
#
# COMPACT_ATOMS: atom_id res chain seq x y z
N MET A 1 -14.65 -30.79 -3.93
CA MET A 1 -13.42 -30.86 -3.14
C MET A 1 -12.24 -30.74 -4.07
N LEU A 2 -11.53 -29.62 -4.02
CA LEU A 2 -10.21 -29.51 -4.64
C LEU A 2 -9.25 -30.50 -3.98
N ASP A 3 -8.32 -31.07 -4.75
CA ASP A 3 -7.20 -31.82 -4.19
C ASP A 3 -6.37 -30.89 -3.30
N LEU A 4 -6.17 -31.28 -2.04
CA LEU A 4 -5.39 -30.55 -1.05
C LEU A 4 -3.95 -30.28 -1.54
N GLY A 5 -3.42 -31.15 -2.42
CA GLY A 5 -2.11 -30.96 -3.03
C GLY A 5 -2.09 -29.80 -4.04
N LEU A 6 -3.15 -29.65 -4.83
CA LEU A 6 -3.26 -28.58 -5.83
C LEU A 6 -3.40 -27.22 -5.16
N SER A 7 -4.20 -27.15 -4.09
CA SER A 7 -4.40 -25.91 -3.35
C SER A 7 -3.13 -25.40 -2.69
N ALA A 8 -2.39 -26.31 -2.05
CA ALA A 8 -1.09 -25.99 -1.47
C ALA A 8 -0.11 -25.52 -2.54
N MET A 9 -0.06 -26.20 -3.70
CA MET A 9 0.85 -25.84 -4.80
C MET A 9 0.62 -24.40 -5.29
N VAL A 10 -0.64 -24.03 -5.56
CA VAL A 10 -1.01 -22.67 -6.00
C VAL A 10 -0.57 -21.63 -4.96
N TRP A 11 -0.85 -21.87 -3.69
CA TRP A 11 -0.43 -20.97 -2.61
C TRP A 11 1.10 -20.82 -2.49
N TYR A 12 1.86 -21.90 -2.66
CA TYR A 12 3.33 -21.86 -2.66
C TYR A 12 3.89 -21.10 -3.86
N ILE A 13 3.29 -21.21 -5.04
CA ILE A 13 3.68 -20.44 -6.23
C ILE A 13 3.57 -18.94 -5.95
N GLY A 14 2.48 -18.49 -5.32
CA GLY A 14 2.32 -17.10 -4.88
C GLY A 14 3.44 -16.62 -3.96
N LYS A 15 3.79 -17.40 -2.92
CA LYS A 15 4.89 -17.08 -2.00
C LYS A 15 6.24 -16.96 -2.71
N VAL A 16 6.57 -17.93 -3.56
CA VAL A 16 7.82 -17.96 -4.32
C VAL A 16 7.89 -16.75 -5.25
N SER A 17 6.78 -16.38 -5.90
CA SER A 17 6.70 -15.22 -6.78
C SER A 17 7.05 -13.92 -6.06
N ILE A 18 6.53 -13.72 -4.85
CA ILE A 18 6.87 -12.56 -4.02
C ILE A 18 8.35 -12.57 -3.60
N LEU A 19 8.86 -13.72 -3.16
CA LEU A 19 10.26 -13.83 -2.77
C LEU A 19 11.21 -13.48 -3.92
N ILE A 20 10.92 -14.00 -5.12
CA ILE A 20 11.68 -13.70 -6.33
C ILE A 20 11.62 -12.21 -6.65
N LEU A 21 10.44 -11.58 -6.58
CA LEU A 21 10.29 -10.14 -6.80
C LEU A 21 11.20 -9.35 -5.85
N PHE A 22 11.13 -9.62 -4.55
CA PHE A 22 11.94 -8.93 -3.56
C PHE A 22 13.44 -9.12 -3.79
N MET A 23 13.89 -10.33 -4.15
CA MET A 23 15.29 -10.61 -4.47
C MET A 23 15.73 -9.83 -5.71
N VAL A 24 14.95 -9.86 -6.79
CA VAL A 24 15.25 -9.16 -8.05
C VAL A 24 15.32 -7.65 -7.83
N VAL A 25 14.34 -7.08 -7.12
CA VAL A 25 14.29 -5.62 -6.88
C VAL A 25 15.42 -5.19 -5.95
N SER A 26 15.71 -5.95 -4.90
CA SER A 26 16.84 -5.66 -4.01
C SER A 26 18.17 -5.72 -4.77
N GLY A 27 18.37 -6.76 -5.58
CA GLY A 27 19.55 -6.90 -6.43
C GLY A 27 19.69 -5.76 -7.43
N ALA A 28 18.61 -5.36 -8.10
CA ALA A 28 18.60 -4.24 -9.02
C ALA A 28 18.91 -2.90 -8.33
N THR A 29 18.34 -2.68 -7.14
CA THR A 29 18.57 -1.49 -6.31
C THR A 29 20.05 -1.39 -5.92
N ILE A 30 20.62 -2.48 -5.41
CA ILE A 30 22.06 -2.54 -5.05
C ILE A 30 22.93 -2.33 -6.28
N PHE A 31 22.62 -2.99 -7.40
CA PHE A 31 23.38 -2.85 -8.64
C PHE A 31 23.38 -1.42 -9.17
N TRP A 32 22.22 -0.74 -9.20
CA TRP A 32 22.14 0.65 -9.65
C TRP A 32 22.85 1.60 -8.68
N ALA A 33 22.67 1.40 -7.38
CA ALA A 33 23.33 2.21 -6.36
C ALA A 33 24.87 2.09 -6.42
N ALA A 34 25.39 0.86 -6.59
CA ALA A 34 26.83 0.61 -6.59
C ALA A 34 27.51 0.93 -7.92
N CYS A 35 26.93 0.50 -9.05
CA CYS A 35 27.61 0.52 -10.35
C CYS A 35 27.30 1.75 -11.19
N LYS A 36 26.01 2.14 -11.25
CA LYS A 36 25.55 3.20 -12.17
C LYS A 36 25.55 4.57 -11.51
N LYS A 37 25.40 4.65 -10.18
CA LYS A 37 25.23 5.90 -9.41
C LYS A 37 24.24 6.85 -10.08
N SER A 38 23.14 6.29 -10.58
CA SER A 38 22.09 7.00 -11.29
C SER A 38 20.86 7.13 -10.42
N GLY A 39 20.01 8.11 -10.72
CA GLY A 39 18.74 8.30 -10.03
C GLY A 39 18.74 9.53 -9.13
N ALA A 40 17.58 9.80 -8.54
CA ALA A 40 17.34 10.98 -7.74
C ALA A 40 18.27 11.05 -6.52
N LEU A 41 18.58 9.90 -5.90
CA LEU A 41 19.44 9.81 -4.71
C LEU A 41 20.82 10.47 -4.92
N PHE A 42 21.40 10.31 -6.12
CA PHE A 42 22.74 10.81 -6.43
C PHE A 42 22.75 12.25 -6.97
N GLU A 43 21.58 12.78 -7.32
CA GLU A 43 21.42 14.17 -7.78
C GLU A 43 20.96 15.12 -6.67
N LEU A 44 20.64 14.59 -5.47
CA LEU A 44 20.08 15.37 -4.36
C LEU A 44 20.94 16.59 -4.00
N ASP A 45 22.26 16.47 -4.01
CA ASP A 45 23.16 17.58 -3.65
C ASP A 45 23.04 18.78 -4.61
N ILE A 46 22.68 18.52 -5.87
CA ILE A 46 22.60 19.52 -6.95
C ILE A 46 21.19 20.15 -6.99
N TRP A 47 20.21 19.57 -6.30
CA TRP A 47 18.84 20.08 -6.34
C TRP A 47 18.71 21.45 -5.64
N PRO A 48 17.87 22.35 -6.18
CA PRO A 48 17.45 23.55 -5.48
C PRO A 48 16.84 23.21 -4.11
N GLU A 49 17.04 24.09 -3.12
CA GLU A 49 16.51 23.91 -1.76
C GLU A 49 14.99 23.79 -1.73
N CYS A 50 14.27 24.48 -2.63
CA CYS A 50 12.82 24.35 -2.73
C CYS A 50 12.38 22.90 -3.07
N HIS A 51 13.12 22.20 -3.92
CA HIS A 51 12.81 20.81 -4.28
C HIS A 51 13.07 19.86 -3.11
N LYS A 52 14.17 20.07 -2.39
CA LYS A 52 14.48 19.30 -1.17
C LYS A 52 13.41 19.53 -0.11
N GLN A 53 12.98 20.77 0.10
CA GLN A 53 11.94 21.11 1.06
C GLN A 53 10.60 20.47 0.69
N ASN A 54 10.21 20.48 -0.59
CA ASN A 54 9.01 19.79 -1.06
C ASN A 54 9.07 18.28 -0.77
N LEU A 55 10.22 17.64 -1.05
CA LEU A 55 10.43 16.22 -0.76
C LEU A 55 10.29 15.92 0.74
N ILE A 56 10.98 16.69 1.59
CA ILE A 56 10.93 16.54 3.05
C ILE A 56 9.50 16.72 3.56
N THR A 57 8.79 17.73 3.05
CA THR A 57 7.42 18.03 3.46
C THR A 57 6.46 16.89 3.08
N THR A 58 6.58 16.33 1.87
CA THR A 58 5.77 15.17 1.45
C THR A 58 6.02 13.97 2.37
N TYR A 59 7.27 13.62 2.65
CA TYR A 59 7.59 12.50 3.54
C TYR A 59 7.20 12.78 5.00
N PHE A 60 7.23 14.03 5.45
CA PHE A 60 6.71 14.41 6.75
C PHE A 60 5.21 14.12 6.87
N PHE A 61 4.40 14.56 5.91
CA PHE A 61 2.96 14.25 5.89
C PHE A 61 2.72 12.74 5.78
N LEU A 62 3.47 12.04 4.93
CA LEU A 62 3.35 10.59 4.76
C LEU A 62 3.65 9.81 6.05
N CYS A 63 4.79 10.09 6.69
CA CYS A 63 5.17 9.47 7.97
C CYS A 63 4.17 9.81 9.08
N THR A 64 3.68 11.05 9.10
CA THR A 64 2.67 11.48 10.09
C THR A 64 1.36 10.73 9.88
N SER A 65 0.93 10.50 8.62
CA SER A 65 -0.24 9.67 8.32
C SER A 65 -0.09 8.25 8.85
N TYR A 66 1.10 7.64 8.75
CA TYR A 66 1.34 6.30 9.31
C TYR A 66 1.26 6.28 10.84
N ILE A 67 1.78 7.31 11.51
CA ILE A 67 1.71 7.44 12.98
C ILE A 67 0.25 7.62 13.41
N ILE A 68 -0.49 8.52 12.76
CA ILE A 68 -1.91 8.75 13.03
C ILE A 68 -2.70 7.46 12.86
N LEU A 69 -2.49 6.73 11.76
CA LEU A 69 -3.16 5.47 11.51
C LEU A 69 -2.85 4.44 12.59
N THR A 70 -1.58 4.30 12.98
CA THR A 70 -1.16 3.33 14.00
C THR A 70 -1.84 3.62 15.34
N ILE A 71 -1.86 4.89 15.76
CA ILE A 71 -2.56 5.33 16.97
C ILE A 71 -4.06 5.03 16.85
N ALA A 72 -4.66 5.36 15.71
CA ALA A 72 -6.07 5.12 15.46
C ALA A 72 -6.43 3.63 15.50
N ILE A 73 -5.60 2.74 14.92
CA ILE A 73 -5.79 1.28 15.00
C ILE A 73 -5.72 0.82 16.47
N CYS A 74 -4.72 1.26 17.23
CA CYS A 74 -4.58 0.92 18.65
C CYS A 74 -5.81 1.35 19.48
N LEU A 75 -6.37 2.52 19.18
CA LEU A 75 -7.60 2.99 19.80
C LEU A 75 -8.82 2.17 19.33
N SER A 76 -8.92 1.90 18.03
CA SER A 76 -10.01 1.11 17.45
C SER A 76 -10.06 -0.33 17.95
N ILE A 77 -8.92 -0.94 18.31
CA ILE A 77 -8.87 -2.31 18.89
C ILE A 77 -9.44 -2.32 20.33
N ASN A 78 -9.29 -1.23 21.09
CA ASN A 78 -9.59 -1.17 22.53
C ASN A 78 -10.92 -0.48 22.88
N THR A 79 -11.74 -0.10 21.90
CA THR A 79 -12.91 0.76 22.11
C THR A 79 -14.23 0.09 21.73
N PHE A 80 -15.34 0.69 22.15
CA PHE A 80 -16.70 0.37 21.69
C PHE A 80 -16.82 0.34 20.15
N ILE A 81 -15.96 1.09 19.44
CA ILE A 81 -15.84 1.04 17.98
C ILE A 81 -15.52 -0.37 17.51
N PHE A 82 -14.64 -1.12 18.20
CA PHE A 82 -14.38 -2.53 17.90
C PHE A 82 -15.66 -3.37 17.97
N ASN A 83 -16.46 -3.20 19.03
CA ASN A 83 -17.71 -3.95 19.23
C ASN A 83 -18.76 -3.57 18.18
N TYR A 84 -18.84 -2.29 17.79
CA TYR A 84 -19.71 -1.82 16.71
C TYR A 84 -19.25 -2.37 15.35
N THR A 85 -17.94 -2.34 15.08
CA THR A 85 -17.31 -2.90 13.88
C THR A 85 -17.50 -4.40 13.77
N MET A 86 -17.47 -5.13 14.88
CA MET A 86 -17.73 -6.57 14.94
C MET A 86 -19.22 -6.92 14.85
N SER A 87 -20.12 -5.98 15.19
CA SER A 87 -21.57 -6.16 15.10
C SER A 87 -22.16 -5.85 13.71
N SER A 88 -21.42 -5.11 12.89
CA SER A 88 -21.76 -4.79 11.51
C SER A 88 -21.01 -5.70 10.55
N SER A 89 -21.45 -5.77 9.29
CA SER A 89 -20.74 -6.56 8.28
C SER A 89 -19.33 -5.98 8.11
N TYR A 90 -18.31 -6.73 8.55
CA TYR A 90 -16.90 -6.35 8.43
C TYR A 90 -16.54 -5.86 7.01
N LEU A 91 -17.12 -6.50 6.00
CA LEU A 91 -16.98 -6.13 4.59
C LEU A 91 -17.48 -4.72 4.28
N GLU A 92 -18.58 -4.27 4.89
CA GLU A 92 -19.13 -2.93 4.68
C GLU A 92 -18.23 -1.84 5.27
N ILE A 93 -17.66 -2.07 6.46
CA ILE A 93 -16.72 -1.13 7.07
C ILE A 93 -15.44 -1.04 6.26
N PHE A 94 -14.96 -2.19 5.79
CA PHE A 94 -13.74 -2.24 5.01
C PHE A 94 -13.90 -1.59 3.63
N ALA A 95 -14.96 -1.94 2.89
CA ALA A 95 -15.26 -1.36 1.58
C ALA A 95 -15.62 0.13 1.70
N GLY A 96 -16.43 0.50 2.70
CA GLY A 96 -16.80 1.88 2.98
C GLY A 96 -15.58 2.74 3.34
N GLY A 97 -14.65 2.21 4.14
CA GLY A 97 -13.40 2.88 4.47
C GLY A 97 -12.53 3.15 3.23
N LEU A 98 -12.40 2.17 2.33
CA LEU A 98 -11.65 2.34 1.08
C LEU A 98 -12.30 3.38 0.16
N MET A 99 -13.63 3.35 0.03
CA MET A 99 -14.37 4.37 -0.74
C MET A 99 -14.18 5.76 -0.13
N CYS A 100 -14.23 5.87 1.19
CA CYS A 100 -14.01 7.12 1.90
C CYS A 100 -12.57 7.65 1.70
N LEU A 101 -11.55 6.79 1.71
CA LEU A 101 -10.18 7.18 1.36
C LEU A 101 -10.07 7.75 -0.07
N ILE A 102 -10.71 7.11 -1.05
CA ILE A 102 -10.69 7.58 -2.44
C ILE A 102 -11.36 8.96 -2.55
N VAL A 103 -12.52 9.12 -1.94
CA VAL A 103 -13.25 10.40 -1.92
C VAL A 103 -12.41 11.48 -1.23
N LEU A 104 -11.83 11.18 -0.07
CA LEU A 104 -10.98 12.12 0.65
C LEU A 104 -9.71 12.47 -0.12
N SER A 105 -9.13 11.54 -0.89
CA SER A 105 -8.02 11.83 -1.80
C SER A 105 -8.42 12.87 -2.85
N ALA A 106 -9.59 12.71 -3.47
CA ALA A 106 -10.12 13.68 -4.44
C ALA A 106 -10.45 15.03 -3.78
N CYS A 107 -10.94 15.03 -2.53
CA CYS A 107 -11.13 16.26 -1.76
C CYS A 107 -9.79 16.98 -1.52
N ILE A 108 -8.75 16.27 -1.09
CA ILE A 108 -7.42 16.85 -0.86
C ILE A 108 -6.85 17.44 -2.16
N GLU A 109 -7.01 16.75 -3.30
CA GLU A 109 -6.58 17.22 -4.62
C GLU A 109 -7.27 18.53 -5.02
N SER A 110 -8.59 18.61 -4.83
CA SER A 110 -9.40 19.77 -5.24
C SER A 110 -9.17 21.02 -4.39
N LEU A 111 -8.68 20.86 -3.16
CA LEU A 111 -8.35 21.99 -2.29
C LEU A 111 -7.04 22.63 -2.73
N PRO A 112 -6.91 23.96 -2.69
CA PRO A 112 -5.64 24.62 -3.01
C PRO A 112 -4.58 24.34 -1.93
N TYR A 113 -3.32 24.22 -2.34
CA TYR A 113 -2.17 24.27 -1.43
C TYR A 113 -1.59 25.68 -1.48
N GLU A 114 -2.05 26.53 -0.57
CA GLU A 114 -1.60 27.93 -0.43
C GLU A 114 -1.01 28.16 0.96
N PRO A 115 0.04 28.99 1.12
CA PRO A 115 0.68 29.19 2.43
C PRO A 115 -0.25 29.83 3.48
N GLU A 116 -1.27 30.56 3.03
CA GLU A 116 -2.09 31.44 3.89
C GLU A 116 -3.32 30.73 4.48
N ASP A 117 -3.87 29.71 3.80
CA ASP A 117 -5.00 28.92 4.31
C ASP A 117 -4.90 27.45 3.89
N GLN A 118 -4.37 26.63 4.80
CA GLN A 118 -4.26 25.17 4.64
C GLN A 118 -5.19 24.41 5.58
N THR A 119 -6.00 25.11 6.38
CA THR A 119 -6.70 24.51 7.53
C THR A 119 -7.64 23.40 7.07
N LEU A 120 -8.42 23.66 6.01
CA LEU A 120 -9.35 22.69 5.45
C LEU A 120 -8.62 21.49 4.83
N LYS A 121 -7.53 21.73 4.10
CA LYS A 121 -6.73 20.67 3.48
C LYS A 121 -6.06 19.76 4.52
N ILE A 122 -5.47 20.34 5.56
CA ILE A 122 -4.88 19.60 6.68
C ILE A 122 -5.96 18.81 7.41
N SER A 123 -7.15 19.38 7.62
CA SER A 123 -8.28 18.68 8.24
C SER A 123 -8.74 17.48 7.41
N CYS A 124 -8.90 17.65 6.09
CA CYS A 124 -9.22 16.54 5.18
C CYS A 124 -8.14 15.47 5.19
N TRP A 125 -6.86 15.85 5.19
CA TRP A 125 -5.73 14.93 5.28
C TRP A 125 -5.67 14.16 6.62
N LEU A 126 -5.99 14.82 7.74
CA LEU A 126 -6.09 14.18 9.05
C LEU A 126 -7.18 13.11 9.07
N VAL A 127 -8.38 13.44 8.56
CA VAL A 127 -9.48 12.48 8.43
C VAL A 127 -9.08 11.33 7.51
N HIS A 128 -8.50 11.63 6.35
CA HIS A 128 -7.99 10.62 5.41
C HIS A 128 -7.01 9.66 6.09
N SER A 129 -6.11 10.16 6.93
CA SER A 129 -5.10 9.35 7.61
C SER A 129 -5.67 8.37 8.64
N LEU A 130 -6.86 8.65 9.21
CA LEU A 130 -7.49 7.81 10.23
C LEU A 130 -8.65 6.94 9.70
N THR A 131 -9.20 7.23 8.53
CA THR A 131 -10.43 6.62 8.00
C THR A 131 -10.41 5.09 8.00
N MET A 132 -9.25 4.48 7.70
CA MET A 132 -9.15 3.03 7.60
C MET A 132 -8.96 2.31 8.93
N ALA A 133 -8.67 3.02 10.02
CA ALA A 133 -8.33 2.38 11.29
C ALA A 133 -9.39 1.37 11.79
N PRO A 134 -10.71 1.66 11.75
CA PRO A 134 -11.73 0.69 12.17
C PRO A 134 -11.79 -0.56 11.28
N GLY A 135 -11.54 -0.41 9.98
CA GLY A 135 -11.48 -1.56 9.07
C GLY A 135 -10.25 -2.41 9.32
N LEU A 136 -9.09 -1.79 9.56
CA LEU A 136 -7.82 -2.50 9.78
C LEU A 136 -7.69 -3.11 11.18
N SER A 137 -8.39 -2.59 12.19
CA SER A 137 -8.40 -3.16 13.55
C SER A 137 -9.03 -4.55 13.62
N SER A 138 -9.87 -4.91 12.63
CA SER A 138 -10.51 -6.22 12.50
C SER A 138 -9.51 -7.39 12.36
N PHE A 139 -8.31 -7.15 11.85
CA PHE A 139 -7.27 -8.17 11.73
C PHE A 139 -6.79 -8.66 13.10
N GLY A 140 -7.08 -7.92 14.18
CA GLY A 140 -6.58 -8.19 15.51
C GLY A 140 -5.13 -7.73 15.69
N SER A 141 -4.66 -7.69 16.94
CA SER A 141 -3.38 -7.07 17.30
C SER A 141 -2.16 -7.79 16.71
N TYR A 142 -2.14 -9.13 16.75
CA TYR A 142 -0.99 -9.92 16.28
C TYR A 142 -0.79 -9.81 14.76
N VAL A 143 -1.86 -10.04 13.99
CA VAL A 143 -1.82 -9.95 12.51
C VAL A 143 -1.50 -8.51 12.09
N SER A 144 -2.13 -7.51 12.73
CA SER A 144 -1.87 -6.10 12.41
C SER A 144 -0.41 -5.72 12.62
N LEU A 145 0.21 -6.15 13.72
CA LEU A 145 1.62 -5.86 14.01
C LEU A 145 2.56 -6.49 12.97
N GLN A 146 2.33 -7.75 12.61
CA GLN A 146 3.15 -8.42 11.59
C GLN A 146 2.98 -7.79 10.22
N ALA A 147 1.74 -7.52 9.83
CA ALA A 147 1.44 -6.88 8.56
C ALA A 147 2.07 -5.49 8.48
N MET A 148 2.06 -4.73 9.57
CA MET A 148 2.72 -3.44 9.67
C MET A 148 4.23 -3.57 9.40
N VAL A 149 4.92 -4.47 10.11
CA VAL A 149 6.37 -4.67 9.95
C VAL A 149 6.72 -5.06 8.50
N TYR A 150 6.02 -6.04 7.93
CA TYR A 150 6.27 -6.49 6.56
C TYR A 150 5.96 -5.39 5.53
N THR A 151 4.90 -4.61 5.74
CA THR A 151 4.57 -3.47 4.89
C THR A 151 5.65 -2.40 4.97
N SER A 152 6.15 -2.07 6.18
CA SER A 152 7.22 -1.09 6.38
C SER A 152 8.50 -1.48 5.64
N PHE A 153 8.89 -2.76 5.68
CA PHE A 153 10.01 -3.24 4.88
C PHE A 153 9.76 -3.10 3.38
N GLY A 154 8.56 -3.48 2.91
CA GLY A 154 8.16 -3.37 1.52
C GLY A 154 8.22 -1.93 0.99
N ILE A 155 7.66 -0.96 1.73
CA ILE A 155 7.65 0.45 1.31
C ILE A 155 9.05 1.04 1.31
N VAL A 156 9.89 0.75 2.31
CA VAL A 156 11.26 1.27 2.38
C VAL A 156 12.08 0.77 1.20
N LEU A 157 11.98 -0.54 0.90
CA LEU A 157 12.67 -1.13 -0.23
C LEU A 157 12.15 -0.59 -1.58
N ALA A 158 10.82 -0.48 -1.75
CA ALA A 158 10.22 0.08 -2.96
C ALA A 158 10.63 1.54 -3.20
N SER A 159 10.63 2.37 -2.15
CA SER A 159 11.07 3.76 -2.24
C SER A 159 12.56 3.87 -2.51
N LEU A 160 13.40 3.05 -1.87
CA LEU A 160 14.85 3.03 -2.16
C LEU A 160 15.11 2.61 -3.61
N ALA A 161 14.39 1.60 -4.11
CA ALA A 161 14.42 1.20 -5.52
C ALA A 161 13.99 2.37 -6.43
N GLY A 162 12.94 3.10 -6.06
CA GLY A 162 12.47 4.27 -6.83
C GLY A 162 13.51 5.39 -6.90
N PHE A 163 14.18 5.70 -5.79
CA PHE A 163 15.21 6.74 -5.73
C PHE A 163 16.50 6.40 -6.48
N THR A 164 16.84 5.10 -6.58
CA THR A 164 18.05 4.61 -7.26
C THR A 164 17.82 4.21 -8.72
N ALA A 165 16.56 3.98 -9.09
CA ALA A 165 16.19 3.64 -10.46
C ALA A 165 16.37 4.82 -11.42
N PRO A 166 16.61 4.55 -12.72
CA PRO A 166 16.64 5.58 -13.75
C PRO A 166 15.29 6.31 -13.84
N GLN A 167 15.33 7.64 -14.05
CA GLN A 167 14.17 8.53 -13.91
C GLN A 167 13.02 8.25 -14.89
N ASN A 168 13.28 7.52 -15.98
CA ASN A 168 12.27 7.19 -16.99
C ASN A 168 11.53 5.87 -16.71
N LEU A 169 11.94 5.10 -15.68
CA LEU A 169 11.35 3.79 -15.38
C LEU A 169 9.85 3.89 -15.08
N PHE A 170 9.42 4.89 -14.31
CA PHE A 170 8.02 5.18 -14.03
C PHE A 170 7.16 5.25 -15.31
N GLN A 171 7.66 5.94 -16.34
CA GLN A 171 6.94 6.11 -17.60
C GLN A 171 6.72 4.76 -18.31
N HIS A 172 7.71 3.88 -18.26
CA HIS A 172 7.60 2.52 -18.79
C HIS A 172 6.68 1.63 -17.94
N LEU A 173 6.58 1.89 -16.63
CA LEU A 173 5.71 1.14 -15.72
C LEU A 173 4.24 1.56 -15.79
N LYS A 174 3.91 2.77 -16.26
CA LYS A 174 2.52 3.28 -16.30
C LYS A 174 1.53 2.33 -16.96
N TYR A 175 1.84 1.83 -18.16
CA TYR A 175 0.93 0.97 -18.90
C TYR A 175 0.78 -0.44 -18.29
N PRO A 176 1.88 -1.16 -17.96
CA PRO A 176 1.79 -2.42 -17.23
C PRO A 176 1.02 -2.30 -15.92
N LEU A 177 1.27 -1.24 -15.14
CA LEU A 177 0.58 -1.00 -13.88
C LEU A 177 -0.93 -0.80 -14.09
N LYS A 178 -1.35 -0.06 -15.13
CA LYS A 178 -2.77 0.11 -15.44
C LYS A 178 -3.47 -1.23 -15.71
N LEU A 179 -2.82 -2.14 -16.44
CA LEU A 179 -3.37 -3.48 -16.67
C LEU A 179 -3.47 -4.28 -15.37
N MET A 180 -2.43 -4.25 -14.54
CA MET A 180 -2.43 -4.92 -13.24
C MET A 180 -3.50 -4.36 -12.30
N TYR A 181 -3.73 -3.04 -12.29
CA TYR A 181 -4.81 -2.42 -11.53
C TYR A 181 -6.19 -2.96 -11.91
N ILE A 182 -6.44 -3.17 -13.20
CA ILE A 182 -7.71 -3.74 -13.67
C ILE A 182 -7.84 -5.19 -13.20
N VAL A 183 -6.82 -6.01 -13.42
CA VAL A 183 -6.86 -7.44 -13.06
C VAL A 183 -7.01 -7.63 -11.55
N VAL A 184 -6.17 -6.96 -10.75
CA VAL A 184 -6.22 -7.03 -9.29
C VAL A 184 -7.50 -6.38 -8.75
N GLY A 185 -7.96 -5.29 -9.34
CA GLY A 185 -9.19 -4.61 -8.93
C GLY A 185 -10.42 -5.49 -9.15
N VAL A 186 -10.55 -6.10 -10.34
CA VAL A 186 -11.64 -7.02 -10.66
C VAL A 186 -11.61 -8.23 -9.72
N THR A 187 -10.45 -8.86 -9.54
CA THR A 187 -10.33 -10.02 -8.63
C THR A 187 -10.61 -9.65 -7.17
N THR A 188 -10.17 -8.46 -6.70
CA THR A 188 -10.50 -7.96 -5.35
C THR A 188 -12.00 -7.79 -5.18
N LEU A 189 -12.72 -7.24 -6.18
CA LEU A 189 -14.18 -7.12 -6.12
C LEU A 189 -14.87 -8.48 -6.07
N PHE A 190 -14.43 -9.43 -6.89
CA PHE A 190 -14.99 -10.79 -6.87
C PHE A 190 -14.66 -11.56 -5.59
N SER A 191 -13.53 -11.28 -4.95
CA SER A 191 -13.12 -11.97 -3.71
C SER A 191 -14.13 -11.82 -2.57
N VAL A 192 -14.93 -10.75 -2.58
CA VAL A 192 -16.03 -10.51 -1.62
C VAL A 192 -17.10 -11.61 -1.70
N PHE A 193 -17.34 -12.18 -2.87
CA PHE A 193 -18.33 -13.24 -3.08
C PHE A 193 -17.77 -14.65 -2.88
N VAL A 194 -16.45 -14.78 -2.79
CA VAL A 194 -15.74 -16.06 -2.69
C VAL A 194 -15.45 -16.44 -1.24
N TYR A 195 -15.20 -15.46 -0.36
CA TYR A 195 -14.81 -15.72 1.02
C TYR A 195 -16.02 -16.16 1.88
N PRO A 196 -15.95 -17.25 2.69
CA PRO A 196 -14.79 -18.08 3.03
C PRO A 196 -14.75 -19.47 2.33
N ASN A 197 -15.54 -19.70 1.28
CA ASN A 197 -15.76 -21.04 0.72
C ASN A 197 -14.90 -21.25 -0.54
N TYR A 198 -13.61 -21.56 -0.38
CA TYR A 198 -12.67 -21.79 -1.51
C TYR A 198 -12.68 -23.26 -2.00
N GLU A 199 -13.83 -23.74 -2.43
CA GLU A 199 -14.01 -25.15 -2.82
C GLU A 199 -13.56 -25.46 -4.25
N SER A 200 -13.39 -24.42 -5.08
CA SER A 200 -13.01 -24.51 -6.50
C SER A 200 -11.68 -23.84 -6.85
N LEU A 201 -11.07 -24.24 -7.98
CA LEU A 201 -9.78 -23.70 -8.44
C LEU A 201 -9.91 -22.21 -8.80
N ILE A 202 -11.06 -21.81 -9.34
CA ILE A 202 -11.32 -20.43 -9.79
C ILE A 202 -11.34 -19.50 -8.57
N GLU A 203 -12.03 -19.89 -7.50
CA GLU A 203 -12.09 -19.15 -6.23
C GLU A 203 -10.70 -18.95 -5.63
N MET A 204 -9.86 -19.98 -5.69
CA MET A 204 -8.48 -19.90 -5.23
C MET A 204 -7.64 -18.94 -6.06
N LEU A 205 -7.76 -18.99 -7.40
CA LEU A 205 -7.04 -18.08 -8.29
C LEU A 205 -7.46 -16.62 -8.08
N ILE A 206 -8.75 -16.38 -7.79
CA ILE A 206 -9.25 -15.04 -7.44
C ILE A 206 -8.60 -14.58 -6.13
N LEU A 207 -8.56 -15.42 -5.10
CA LEU A 207 -7.94 -15.10 -3.81
C LEU A 207 -6.43 -14.88 -3.94
N GLU A 208 -5.73 -15.76 -4.65
CA GLU A 208 -4.29 -15.66 -4.90
C GLU A 208 -3.94 -14.37 -5.65
N THR A 209 -4.67 -14.04 -6.71
CA THR A 209 -4.45 -12.81 -7.49
C THR A 209 -4.73 -11.58 -6.64
N THR A 210 -5.77 -11.62 -5.79
CA THR A 210 -6.10 -10.54 -4.85
C THR A 210 -4.97 -10.29 -3.86
N ILE A 211 -4.40 -11.36 -3.28
CA ILE A 211 -3.37 -11.29 -2.25
C ILE A 211 -1.99 -11.07 -2.87
N PHE A 212 -1.48 -12.04 -3.62
CA PHE A 212 -0.12 -12.01 -4.16
C PHE A 212 -0.01 -11.03 -5.33
N GLY A 213 -0.95 -11.06 -6.27
CA GLY A 213 -1.00 -10.08 -7.36
C GLY A 213 -1.15 -8.65 -6.84
N GLY A 214 -1.96 -8.45 -5.80
CA GLY A 214 -2.08 -7.17 -5.10
C GLY A 214 -0.80 -6.73 -4.39
N MET A 215 -0.10 -7.64 -3.68
CA MET A 215 1.19 -7.32 -3.08
C MET A 215 2.22 -6.85 -4.11
N ILE A 216 2.34 -7.58 -5.24
CA ILE A 216 3.24 -7.20 -6.34
C ILE A 216 2.83 -5.84 -6.91
N LEU A 217 1.54 -5.65 -7.21
CA LEU A 217 1.01 -4.40 -7.76
C LEU A 217 1.37 -3.22 -6.86
N TYR A 218 0.98 -3.26 -5.58
CA TYR A 218 1.12 -2.10 -4.70
C TYR A 218 2.56 -1.86 -4.24
N PHE A 219 3.40 -2.89 -4.25
CA PHE A 219 4.86 -2.73 -4.11
C PHE A 219 5.42 -1.93 -5.30
N VAL A 220 5.12 -2.34 -6.54
CA VAL A 220 5.61 -1.64 -7.75
C VAL A 220 4.98 -0.25 -7.87
N VAL A 221 3.71 -0.07 -7.49
CA VAL A 221 3.07 1.25 -7.41
C VAL A 221 3.79 2.15 -6.42
N THR A 222 4.25 1.65 -5.27
CA THR A 222 4.99 2.48 -4.32
C THR A 222 6.33 2.97 -4.89
N LEU A 223 7.03 2.10 -5.64
CA LEU A 223 8.21 2.49 -6.40
C LEU A 223 7.86 3.55 -7.46
N SER A 224 6.80 3.29 -8.22
CA SER A 224 6.25 4.16 -9.26
C SER A 224 5.92 5.56 -8.72
N ASN A 225 5.20 5.63 -7.60
CA ASN A 225 4.82 6.86 -6.91
C ASN A 225 6.05 7.61 -6.39
N THR A 226 7.08 6.91 -5.92
CA THR A 226 8.33 7.56 -5.49
C THR A 226 9.02 8.26 -6.66
N GLN A 227 9.03 7.65 -7.84
CA GLN A 227 9.59 8.27 -9.04
C GLN A 227 8.69 9.39 -9.60
N GLY A 228 7.37 9.20 -9.57
CA GLY A 228 6.38 10.22 -9.92
C GLY A 228 6.57 11.47 -9.06
N LEU A 229 6.64 11.31 -7.74
CA LEU A 229 6.94 12.38 -6.79
C LEU A 229 8.19 13.18 -7.17
N VAL A 230 9.29 12.49 -7.48
CA VAL A 230 10.52 13.16 -7.92
C VAL A 230 10.32 13.94 -9.22
N ALA A 231 9.61 13.37 -10.17
CA ALA A 231 9.32 14.02 -11.45
C ALA A 231 8.43 15.25 -11.25
N ASP A 232 7.41 15.16 -10.40
CA ASP A 232 6.46 16.24 -10.13
C ASP A 232 7.17 17.40 -9.41
N ILE A 233 8.00 17.12 -8.39
CA ILE A 233 8.82 18.12 -7.70
C ILE A 233 9.71 18.91 -8.68
N LYS A 234 10.28 18.24 -9.69
CA LYS A 234 11.18 18.87 -10.66
C LYS A 234 10.45 19.68 -11.74
N ASN A 235 9.24 19.28 -12.11
CA ASN A 235 8.56 19.79 -13.32
C ASN A 235 7.36 20.68 -13.02
N GLU A 236 6.75 20.57 -11.84
CA GLU A 236 5.55 21.32 -11.50
C GLU A 236 5.88 22.74 -11.01
N LYS A 237 5.14 23.72 -11.55
CA LYS A 237 5.24 25.12 -11.09
C LYS A 237 4.66 25.31 -9.69
N LYS A 238 3.68 24.49 -9.32
CA LYS A 238 3.02 24.48 -8.00
C LYS A 238 2.87 23.03 -7.58
N PHE A 239 3.74 22.60 -6.67
CA PHE A 239 3.75 21.25 -6.13
C PHE A 239 2.95 21.19 -4.82
N ASP A 240 2.13 20.15 -4.66
CA ASP A 240 1.32 19.93 -3.46
C ASP A 240 1.81 18.70 -2.66
N PRO A 241 2.58 18.91 -1.56
CA PRO A 241 3.12 17.82 -0.78
C PRO A 241 2.05 17.00 -0.04
N ILE A 242 0.90 17.60 0.31
CA ILE A 242 -0.15 16.91 1.07
C ILE A 242 -0.87 15.92 0.17
N PHE A 243 -1.22 16.34 -1.05
CA PHE A 243 -1.85 15.44 -2.03
C PHE A 243 -0.92 14.30 -2.44
N SER A 244 0.34 14.58 -2.76
CA SER A 244 1.30 13.53 -3.11
C SER A 244 1.49 12.53 -1.96
N ALA A 245 1.52 12.99 -0.71
CA ALA A 245 1.57 12.12 0.47
C ALA A 245 0.30 11.26 0.59
N ALA A 246 -0.89 11.83 0.35
CA ALA A 246 -2.15 11.08 0.39
C ALA A 246 -2.19 9.95 -0.67
N VAL A 247 -1.70 10.21 -1.88
CA VAL A 247 -1.60 9.20 -2.95
C VAL A 247 -0.66 8.05 -2.56
N MET A 248 0.52 8.37 -2.00
CA MET A 248 1.46 7.35 -1.51
C MET A 248 0.92 6.57 -0.30
N PHE A 249 0.19 7.25 0.58
CA PHE A 249 -0.48 6.60 1.70
C PHE A 249 -1.50 5.58 1.21
N LEU A 250 -2.34 5.93 0.22
CA LEU A 250 -3.33 5.02 -0.34
C LEU A 250 -2.70 3.75 -0.92
N SER A 251 -1.56 3.84 -1.62
CA SER A 251 -0.86 2.63 -2.10
C SER A 251 -0.31 1.80 -0.94
N THR A 252 0.15 2.45 0.13
CA THR A 252 0.63 1.78 1.35
C THR A 252 -0.48 1.02 2.06
N ILE A 253 -1.66 1.63 2.24
CA ILE A 253 -2.83 0.96 2.83
C ILE A 253 -3.23 -0.26 2.02
N ASN A 254 -3.25 -0.09 0.69
CA ASN A 254 -3.57 -1.20 -0.18
C ASN A 254 -2.57 -2.35 -0.06
N LEU A 255 -1.27 -2.07 0.03
CA LEU A 255 -0.26 -3.10 0.29
C LEU A 255 -0.46 -3.77 1.66
N TYR A 256 -0.66 -2.96 2.71
CA TYR A 256 -0.89 -3.43 4.08
C TYR A 256 -2.05 -4.42 4.17
N ILE A 257 -3.17 -4.12 3.52
CA ILE A 257 -4.34 -4.99 3.49
C ILE A 257 -3.99 -6.39 2.98
N ARG A 258 -3.23 -6.48 1.89
CA ARG A 258 -2.93 -7.78 1.25
C ARG A 258 -1.94 -8.58 2.08
N ILE A 259 -0.99 -7.89 2.70
CA ILE A 259 -0.09 -8.51 3.68
C ILE A 259 -0.88 -8.98 4.90
N GLY A 260 -1.85 -8.19 5.40
CA GLY A 260 -2.74 -8.57 6.50
C GLY A 260 -3.58 -9.80 6.18
N MET A 261 -4.16 -9.87 4.99
CA MET A 261 -4.87 -11.06 4.49
C MET A 261 -3.95 -12.28 4.42
N PHE A 262 -2.73 -12.11 3.88
CA PHE A 262 -1.73 -13.17 3.82
C PHE A 262 -1.36 -13.70 5.21
N VAL A 263 -1.01 -12.82 6.14
CA VAL A 263 -0.63 -13.21 7.51
C VAL A 263 -1.80 -13.88 8.24
N SER A 264 -3.02 -13.35 8.07
CA SER A 264 -4.23 -13.92 8.65
C SER A 264 -4.45 -15.37 8.18
N LEU A 265 -4.39 -15.60 6.87
CA LEU A 265 -4.55 -16.93 6.28
C LEU A 265 -3.41 -17.90 6.63
N GLU A 266 -2.17 -17.43 6.68
CA GLU A 266 -1.06 -18.25 7.16
C GLU A 266 -1.30 -18.69 8.60
N SER A 267 -1.71 -17.76 9.47
CA SER A 267 -1.90 -18.05 10.88
C SER A 267 -3.05 -19.06 11.14
N SER A 268 -4.11 -19.04 10.33
CA SER A 268 -5.23 -19.98 10.43
C SER A 268 -4.88 -21.38 9.90
N VAL A 269 -4.02 -21.47 8.88
CA VAL A 269 -3.48 -22.76 8.41
C VAL A 269 -2.62 -23.43 9.50
N PHE A 270 -1.82 -22.66 10.25
CA PHE A 270 -0.98 -23.22 11.32
C PHE A 270 -1.75 -23.56 12.62
N SER A 271 -2.92 -22.96 12.87
CA SER A 271 -3.73 -23.35 14.04
C SER A 271 -4.39 -24.72 13.87
N ASN A 272 -4.80 -25.08 12.65
CA ASN A 272 -5.43 -26.39 12.37
C ASN A 272 -4.43 -27.58 12.36
N VAL A 273 -3.13 -27.32 12.43
CA VAL A 273 -2.08 -28.36 12.55
C VAL A 273 -1.74 -28.63 14.03
N LYS A 274 -2.22 -27.80 14.97
CA LYS A 274 -1.97 -27.93 16.41
C LYS A 274 -3.12 -28.55 17.21
N THR A 275 -4.17 -29.02 16.54
CA THR A 275 -5.30 -29.78 17.12
C THR A 275 -5.37 -31.16 16.48
#